data_AF-A0A165WZP9-F1
#
_entry.id   AF-A0A165WZP9-F1
#
_cell.length_a   1.000
_cell.length_b   1.000
_cell.length_c   1.000
_cell.angle_alpha   90.00
_cell.angle_beta   90.00
_cell.angle_gamma   90.00
#
_symmetry.space_group_name_H-M   'P 1'
#
loop_
_entity.id
_entity.type
_entity.pdbx_description
1 polymer ?
#
loop_
_entity_poly.entity_id
_entity_poly.type
_entity_poly.pdbx_seq_one_letter_code
_entity_poly.pdbx_strand_id
1 'polypeptide(L)'
;MPPGSMSTQTTPTTQTNKTNLKVFSCDGAVITSPNSDLPPIIDTTAMGKIFSDPPYPRECRQLRFFSNAYPWLAFTPATPRYQGTLLGRLACSKPSLVENGWVEWRRHTWFMKDNVYEGWQNLEIALAAITQELLHFSKVTLPLEWEWFPLPSKYNYQCGHLGVEKFKKSIMLARDAF
;
A
#
# COMPACT_ATOMS: atom_id res chain seq x y z
N MET A 1 -20.67 9.53 71.67
CA MET A 1 -20.96 9.74 70.24
C MET A 1 -19.79 9.20 69.42
N PRO A 2 -19.96 8.18 68.58
CA PRO A 2 -18.91 7.71 67.68
C PRO A 2 -19.05 8.37 66.28
N PRO A 3 -17.97 8.55 65.51
CA PRO A 3 -18.04 8.93 64.10
C PRO A 3 -18.20 7.68 63.23
N GLY A 4 -19.23 7.67 62.37
CA GLY A 4 -19.49 6.60 61.41
C GLY A 4 -18.51 6.66 60.23
N SER A 5 -17.88 5.52 59.92
CA SER A 5 -17.06 5.36 58.71
C SER A 5 -17.95 4.97 57.53
N MET A 6 -17.97 5.79 56.48
CA MET A 6 -18.56 5.43 55.19
C MET A 6 -17.52 4.70 54.33
N SER A 7 -17.76 3.41 54.07
CA SER A 7 -17.05 2.64 53.06
C SER A 7 -17.67 2.89 51.68
N THR A 8 -16.92 3.45 50.74
CA THR A 8 -17.31 3.56 49.32
C THR A 8 -16.90 2.29 48.60
N GLN A 9 -17.89 1.53 48.12
CA GLN A 9 -17.70 0.32 47.33
C GLN A 9 -17.60 0.72 45.85
N THR A 10 -16.39 0.66 45.26
CA THR A 10 -16.17 0.85 43.82
C THR A 10 -16.41 -0.46 43.08
N THR A 11 -17.49 -0.52 42.30
CA THR A 11 -17.78 -1.64 41.38
C THR A 11 -16.85 -1.57 40.17
N PRO A 12 -16.08 -2.64 39.83
CA PRO A 12 -15.30 -2.67 38.60
C PRO A 12 -16.21 -2.95 37.40
N THR A 13 -16.35 -1.99 36.50
CA THR A 13 -17.02 -2.19 35.21
C THR A 13 -16.04 -2.86 34.25
N THR A 14 -16.15 -4.18 34.09
CA THR A 14 -15.44 -4.92 33.05
C THR A 14 -16.03 -4.57 31.68
N GLN A 15 -15.47 -3.57 31.00
CA GLN A 15 -15.74 -3.34 29.57
C GLN A 15 -14.99 -4.39 28.75
N THR A 16 -15.65 -5.51 28.46
CA THR A 16 -15.26 -6.39 27.37
C THR A 16 -15.55 -5.68 26.05
N ASN A 17 -14.57 -4.89 25.59
CA ASN A 17 -14.57 -4.31 24.25
C ASN A 17 -14.40 -5.43 23.22
N LYS A 18 -15.48 -6.16 22.95
CA LYS A 18 -15.60 -7.09 21.84
C LYS A 18 -15.64 -6.21 20.58
N THR A 19 -14.49 -6.02 19.96
CA THR A 19 -14.38 -5.31 18.69
C THR A 19 -15.20 -6.07 17.65
N ASN A 20 -16.42 -5.60 17.39
CA ASN A 20 -17.30 -6.14 16.35
C ASN A 20 -16.68 -5.81 14.98
N LEU A 21 -15.71 -6.62 14.57
CA LEU A 21 -15.12 -6.55 13.24
C LEU A 21 -16.18 -7.01 12.24
N LYS A 22 -16.67 -6.08 11.43
CA LYS A 22 -17.65 -6.38 10.37
C LYS A 22 -16.90 -6.76 9.12
N VAL A 23 -17.34 -7.83 8.48
CA VAL A 23 -16.73 -8.40 7.28
C VAL A 23 -17.71 -8.25 6.12
N PHE A 24 -17.23 -7.66 5.02
CA PHE A 24 -17.96 -7.44 3.79
C PHE A 24 -17.29 -8.22 2.66
N SER A 25 -18.08 -8.72 1.71
CA SER A 25 -17.60 -9.31 0.48
C SER A 25 -18.05 -8.43 -0.68
N CYS A 26 -17.11 -7.84 -1.42
CA CYS A 26 -17.37 -6.96 -2.55
C CYS A 26 -16.49 -7.38 -3.74
N ASP A 27 -17.10 -7.79 -4.85
CA ASP A 27 -16.40 -8.14 -6.10
C ASP A 27 -15.22 -9.11 -5.94
N GLY A 28 -15.37 -10.11 -5.05
CA GLY A 28 -14.33 -11.11 -4.78
C GLY A 28 -13.24 -10.66 -3.79
N ALA A 29 -13.32 -9.44 -3.26
CA ALA A 29 -12.48 -8.96 -2.17
C ALA A 29 -13.22 -9.09 -0.82
N VAL A 30 -12.53 -9.61 0.19
CA VAL A 30 -12.99 -9.58 1.59
C VAL A 30 -12.48 -8.29 2.22
N ILE A 31 -13.40 -7.52 2.78
CA ILE A 31 -13.17 -6.20 3.34
C ILE A 31 -13.60 -6.24 4.80
N THR A 32 -12.74 -5.83 5.72
CA THR A 32 -13.11 -5.76 7.14
C THR A 32 -13.10 -4.33 7.67
N SER A 33 -14.13 -3.94 8.43
CA SER A 33 -14.18 -2.66 9.13
C SER A 33 -14.66 -2.83 10.57
N PRO A 34 -13.93 -2.29 11.57
CA PRO A 34 -14.42 -2.25 12.94
C PRO A 34 -15.45 -1.13 13.16
N ASN A 35 -15.55 -0.17 12.24
CA ASN A 35 -16.25 1.11 12.49
C ASN A 35 -17.39 1.41 11.52
N SER A 36 -17.55 0.63 10.43
CA SER A 36 -18.60 0.86 9.43
C SER A 36 -19.59 -0.29 9.39
N ASP A 37 -20.89 0.02 9.43
CA ASP A 37 -22.00 -0.94 9.22
C ASP A 37 -22.24 -1.28 7.75
N LEU A 38 -21.73 -0.45 6.85
CA LEU A 38 -21.95 -0.59 5.42
C LEU A 38 -20.61 -0.77 4.70
N PRO A 39 -20.59 -1.56 3.60
CA PRO A 39 -19.41 -1.62 2.75
C PRO A 39 -19.16 -0.24 2.14
N PRO A 40 -17.89 0.16 1.94
CA PRO A 40 -17.59 1.43 1.30
C PRO A 40 -18.21 1.49 -0.09
N ILE A 41 -18.81 2.63 -0.43
CA ILE A 41 -19.05 2.96 -1.83
C ILE A 41 -17.69 3.31 -2.41
N ILE A 42 -17.10 2.39 -3.17
CA ILE A 42 -15.82 2.61 -3.84
C ILE A 42 -16.06 3.54 -5.02
N ASP A 43 -16.06 4.85 -4.76
CA ASP A 43 -16.06 5.86 -5.81
C ASP A 43 -14.66 5.95 -6.44
N THR A 44 -14.47 5.17 -7.49
CA THR A 44 -13.22 5.14 -8.27
C THR A 44 -12.86 6.49 -8.90
N THR A 45 -13.83 7.40 -9.03
CA THR A 45 -13.69 8.72 -9.65
C THR A 45 -13.18 9.80 -8.68
N ALA A 46 -13.44 9.67 -7.38
CA ALA A 46 -13.06 10.66 -6.36
C ALA A 46 -11.59 10.59 -5.89
N MET A 47 -10.84 9.55 -6.28
CA MET A 47 -9.44 9.37 -5.87
C MET A 47 -8.47 10.47 -6.33
N GLY A 48 -8.90 11.39 -7.23
CA GLY A 48 -8.03 12.38 -7.87
C GLY A 48 -7.85 13.74 -7.16
N LYS A 49 -8.60 14.08 -6.10
CA LYS A 49 -8.64 15.46 -5.54
C LYS A 49 -8.05 15.66 -4.13
N ILE A 50 -7.43 14.66 -3.50
CA ILE A 50 -7.34 14.61 -2.03
C ILE A 50 -6.06 15.24 -1.41
N PHE A 51 -5.09 15.73 -2.19
CA PHE A 51 -3.76 16.05 -1.61
C PHE A 51 -3.27 17.47 -1.88
N SER A 52 -3.69 18.38 -1.00
CA SER A 52 -2.89 19.56 -0.64
C SER A 52 -2.47 19.36 0.82
N ASP A 53 -1.16 19.44 1.09
CA ASP A 53 -0.48 19.33 2.41
C ASP A 53 -0.07 17.95 3.00
N PRO A 54 0.99 17.90 3.84
CA PRO A 54 1.52 16.66 4.45
C PRO A 54 0.53 16.01 5.44
N PRO A 55 0.40 14.67 5.43
CA PRO A 55 -0.56 13.99 6.30
C PRO A 55 -0.10 13.97 7.75
N TYR A 56 -1.02 14.24 8.68
CA TYR A 56 -0.74 14.21 10.11
C TYR A 56 -0.67 12.76 10.64
N PRO A 57 0.15 12.45 11.67
CA PRO A 57 0.22 11.11 12.27
C PRO A 57 -1.11 10.51 12.77
N ARG A 58 -2.12 11.35 13.00
CA ARG A 58 -3.49 10.93 13.35
C ARG A 58 -4.30 10.42 12.15
N GLU A 59 -3.94 10.82 10.94
CA GLU A 59 -4.59 10.41 9.68
C GLU A 59 -4.12 9.03 9.22
N CYS A 60 -2.93 8.61 9.69
CA CYS A 60 -2.43 7.23 9.60
C CYS A 60 -3.11 6.26 10.60
N ARG A 61 -4.07 6.72 11.41
CA ARG A 61 -4.80 5.88 12.39
C ARG A 61 -6.14 5.36 11.88
N GLN A 62 -6.62 5.82 10.72
CA GLN A 62 -7.80 5.22 10.10
C GLN A 62 -7.38 3.95 9.38
N LEU A 63 -7.66 2.80 10.01
CA LEU A 63 -7.55 1.47 9.41
C LEU A 63 -8.38 1.48 8.13
N ARG A 64 -7.72 1.61 6.98
CA ARG A 64 -8.38 1.44 5.69
C ARG A 64 -8.48 -0.05 5.39
N PHE A 65 -9.40 -0.37 4.48
CA PHE A 65 -9.81 -1.73 4.19
C PHE A 65 -8.62 -2.69 4.03
N PHE A 66 -8.61 -3.73 4.84
CA PHE A 66 -7.68 -4.85 4.70
C PHE A 66 -8.16 -5.73 3.54
N SER A 67 -7.27 -5.97 2.58
CA SER A 67 -7.46 -6.94 1.50
C SER A 67 -6.30 -7.93 1.53
N ASN A 68 -6.58 -9.22 1.44
CA ASN A 68 -5.54 -10.25 1.39
C ASN A 68 -4.61 -10.10 0.18
N ALA A 69 -5.10 -9.53 -0.93
CA ALA A 69 -4.28 -9.26 -2.10
C ALA A 69 -3.30 -8.09 -1.89
N TYR A 70 -3.57 -7.21 -0.92
CA TYR A 70 -2.82 -5.98 -0.67
C TYR A 70 -2.85 -5.64 0.83
N PRO A 71 -2.23 -6.45 1.72
CA PRO A 71 -2.35 -6.28 3.17
C PRO A 71 -1.75 -4.96 3.68
N TRP A 72 -0.88 -4.31 2.91
CA TRP A 72 -0.36 -2.98 3.19
C TRP A 72 -1.40 -1.87 3.08
N LEU A 73 -2.52 -2.08 2.35
CA LEU A 73 -3.60 -1.07 2.21
C LEU A 73 -4.21 -0.64 3.55
N ALA A 74 -4.06 -1.45 4.60
CA ALA A 74 -4.50 -1.06 5.94
C ALA A 74 -3.74 0.15 6.50
N PHE A 75 -2.51 0.40 6.01
CA PHE A 75 -1.60 1.41 6.52
C PHE A 75 -0.96 2.31 5.44
N THR A 76 -1.31 2.14 4.16
CA THR A 76 -0.72 2.98 3.11
C THR A 76 -1.23 4.41 3.23
N PRO A 77 -0.34 5.42 3.38
CA PRO A 77 -0.74 6.80 3.22
C PRO A 77 -1.36 6.97 1.83
N ALA A 78 -2.49 7.66 1.74
CA ALA A 78 -3.24 7.76 0.50
C ALA A 78 -2.45 8.44 -0.65
N THR A 79 -1.35 9.13 -0.31
CA THR A 79 -0.25 9.47 -1.22
C THR A 79 1.10 9.09 -0.60
N PRO A 80 1.72 7.97 -1.01
CA PRO A 80 3.09 7.70 -0.62
C PRO A 80 3.99 8.80 -1.18
N ARG A 81 4.63 9.54 -0.26
CA ARG A 81 5.66 10.51 -0.63
C ARG A 81 6.96 9.75 -0.83
N TYR A 82 7.24 9.43 -2.08
CA TYR A 82 8.51 8.88 -2.53
C TYR A 82 9.60 9.96 -2.42
N GLN A 83 10.20 10.09 -1.25
CA GLN A 83 11.27 11.06 -0.97
C GLN A 83 12.62 10.36 -0.79
N GLY A 84 13.70 11.12 -0.98
CA GLY A 84 15.07 10.63 -0.84
C GLY A 84 15.62 9.95 -2.10
N THR A 85 16.91 9.62 -2.06
CA THR A 85 17.66 9.16 -3.24
C THR A 85 17.19 7.79 -3.76
N LEU A 86 16.69 6.94 -2.86
CA LEU A 86 16.28 5.58 -3.15
C LEU A 86 14.84 5.55 -3.69
N LEU A 87 13.90 6.10 -2.91
CA LEU A 87 12.47 6.07 -3.25
C LEU A 87 12.07 7.18 -4.20
N GLY A 88 12.79 8.30 -4.31
CA GLY A 88 12.47 9.40 -5.24
C GLY A 88 12.40 8.97 -6.71
N ARG A 89 12.99 7.82 -7.06
CA ARG A 89 12.87 7.19 -8.38
C ARG A 89 11.49 6.61 -8.64
N LEU A 90 10.64 6.43 -7.63
CA LEU A 90 9.25 6.00 -7.73
C LEU A 90 8.28 7.19 -7.73
N ALA A 91 8.79 8.41 -7.55
CA ALA A 91 8.00 9.65 -7.49
C ALA A 91 7.48 10.11 -8.86
N CYS A 92 6.82 9.20 -9.58
CA CYS A 92 6.20 9.49 -10.86
C CYS A 92 4.67 9.41 -10.78
N SER A 93 4.01 10.29 -11.51
CA SER A 93 2.60 10.23 -11.85
C SER A 93 2.43 9.89 -13.33
N LYS A 94 1.27 9.31 -13.70
CA LYS A 94 0.95 8.96 -15.09
C LYS A 94 1.24 10.09 -16.12
N PRO A 95 0.84 11.36 -15.90
CA PRO A 95 1.19 12.44 -16.82
C PRO A 95 2.69 12.76 -16.82
N SER A 96 3.33 12.75 -15.65
CA SER A 96 4.75 13.10 -15.52
C SER A 96 5.70 12.12 -16.20
N LEU A 97 5.28 10.89 -16.51
CA LEU A 97 6.13 9.89 -17.17
C LEU A 97 6.68 10.36 -18.52
N VAL A 98 5.86 11.11 -19.29
CA VAL A 98 6.28 11.65 -20.59
C VAL A 98 7.00 12.97 -20.40
N GLU A 99 6.47 13.85 -19.55
CA GLU A 99 7.03 15.19 -19.29
C GLU A 99 8.46 15.11 -18.73
N ASN A 100 8.72 14.15 -17.85
CA ASN A 100 10.04 13.92 -17.27
C ASN A 100 10.97 13.11 -18.19
N GLY A 101 10.49 12.67 -19.36
CA GLY A 101 11.26 11.86 -20.29
C GLY A 101 11.64 10.48 -19.75
N TRP A 102 10.79 9.88 -18.92
CA TRP A 102 11.01 8.54 -18.36
C TRP A 102 10.65 7.43 -19.34
N VAL A 103 9.81 7.75 -20.33
CA VAL A 103 9.45 6.84 -21.40
C VAL A 103 10.03 7.33 -22.71
N GLU A 104 10.48 6.40 -23.52
CA GLU A 104 11.09 6.67 -24.81
C GLU A 104 10.54 5.71 -25.86
N TRP A 105 10.45 6.19 -27.08
CA TRP A 105 10.02 5.40 -28.23
C TRP A 105 11.27 4.87 -28.95
N ARG A 106 11.46 3.55 -28.96
CA ARG A 106 12.57 2.87 -29.63
C ARG A 106 12.03 1.71 -30.45
N ARG A 107 12.48 1.56 -31.70
CA ARG A 107 12.15 0.39 -32.55
C ARG A 107 10.65 0.05 -32.60
N HIS A 108 9.79 1.06 -32.71
CA HIS A 108 8.33 0.92 -32.75
C HIS A 108 7.68 0.42 -31.45
N THR A 109 8.36 0.50 -30.32
CA THR A 109 7.82 0.18 -29.00
C THR A 109 8.23 1.22 -27.95
N TRP A 110 7.39 1.39 -26.94
CA TRP A 110 7.64 2.26 -25.79
C TRP A 110 8.42 1.49 -24.74
N PHE A 111 9.52 2.08 -24.29
CA PHE A 111 10.37 1.57 -23.22
C PHE A 111 10.55 2.63 -22.13
N MET A 112 10.96 2.17 -20.96
CA MET A 112 11.41 3.04 -19.89
C MET A 112 12.85 3.41 -20.19
N LYS A 113 13.21 4.68 -19.99
CA LYS A 113 14.56 5.18 -20.19
C LYS A 113 15.56 4.35 -19.40
N ASP A 114 16.65 3.94 -20.04
CA ASP A 114 17.60 2.95 -19.48
C ASP A 114 18.02 3.27 -18.03
N ASN A 115 18.37 4.52 -17.73
CA ASN A 115 18.79 4.92 -16.38
C ASN A 115 17.67 4.84 -15.33
N VAL A 116 16.42 5.09 -15.72
CA VAL A 116 15.25 4.95 -14.84
C VAL A 116 14.96 3.46 -14.64
N TYR A 117 14.99 2.69 -15.73
CA TYR A 117 14.81 1.24 -15.72
C TYR A 117 15.81 0.54 -14.80
N GLU A 118 17.11 0.78 -14.99
CA GLU A 118 18.18 0.24 -14.14
C GLU A 118 17.97 0.66 -12.68
N GLY A 119 17.52 1.90 -12.45
CA GLY A 119 17.22 2.41 -11.13
C GLY A 119 16.11 1.64 -10.42
N TRP A 120 15.04 1.28 -11.15
CA TRP A 120 13.91 0.50 -10.64
C TRP A 120 14.28 -0.97 -10.46
N GLN A 121 14.98 -1.56 -11.42
CA GLN A 121 15.41 -2.95 -11.37
C GLN A 121 16.36 -3.19 -10.18
N ASN A 122 17.33 -2.31 -9.97
CA ASN A 122 18.24 -2.40 -8.83
C ASN A 122 17.50 -2.25 -7.50
N LEU A 123 16.49 -1.37 -7.44
CA LEU A 123 15.65 -1.21 -6.26
C LEU A 123 14.86 -2.48 -5.96
N GLU A 124 14.25 -3.09 -6.98
CA GLU A 124 13.46 -4.32 -6.86
C GLU A 124 14.33 -5.48 -6.34
N ILE A 125 15.51 -5.65 -6.93
CA ILE A 125 16.49 -6.66 -6.50
C ILE A 125 16.93 -6.42 -5.05
N ALA A 126 17.26 -5.17 -4.70
CA ALA A 126 17.70 -4.84 -3.35
C ALA A 126 16.60 -5.09 -2.30
N LEU A 127 15.36 -4.70 -2.57
CA LEU A 127 14.23 -4.93 -1.67
C LEU A 127 13.92 -6.43 -1.53
N ALA A 128 13.98 -7.19 -2.62
CA ALA A 128 13.82 -8.64 -2.58
C ALA A 128 14.91 -9.29 -1.71
N ALA A 129 16.18 -8.92 -1.89
CA ALA A 129 17.30 -9.43 -1.11
C ALA A 129 17.16 -9.08 0.39
N ILE A 130 16.86 -7.81 0.71
CA ILE A 130 16.63 -7.38 2.11
C ILE A 130 15.50 -8.18 2.75
N THR A 131 14.40 -8.39 2.02
CA THR A 131 13.25 -9.13 2.56
C THR A 131 13.61 -10.59 2.80
N GLN A 132 14.35 -11.23 1.88
CA GLN A 132 14.84 -12.60 2.06
C GLN A 132 15.76 -12.72 3.28
N GLU A 133 16.69 -11.80 3.47
CA GLU A 133 17.57 -11.78 4.64
C GLU A 133 16.78 -11.57 5.94
N LEU A 134 15.82 -10.62 5.97
CA LEU A 134 14.97 -10.41 7.13
C LEU A 134 14.17 -11.66 7.50
N LEU A 135 13.62 -12.36 6.52
CA LEU A 135 12.92 -13.62 6.73
C LEU A 135 13.87 -14.68 7.30
N HIS A 136 15.07 -14.82 6.72
CA HIS A 136 16.08 -15.75 7.20
C HIS A 136 16.46 -15.49 8.66
N PHE A 137 16.75 -14.24 9.02
CA PHE A 137 17.12 -13.86 10.39
C PHE A 137 15.96 -13.97 11.38
N SER A 138 14.72 -13.72 10.95
CA SER A 138 13.54 -13.77 11.82
C SER A 138 13.20 -15.18 12.30
N LYS A 139 13.69 -16.22 11.62
CA LYS A 139 13.33 -17.63 11.84
C LYS A 139 11.81 -17.89 11.81
N VAL A 140 11.05 -16.99 11.18
CA VAL A 140 9.60 -17.14 11.04
C VAL A 140 9.32 -18.26 10.05
N THR A 141 8.54 -19.25 10.47
CA THR A 141 8.00 -20.26 9.57
C THR A 141 6.84 -19.64 8.81
N LEU A 142 7.06 -19.32 7.53
CA LEU A 142 5.99 -18.90 6.64
C LEU A 142 5.09 -20.12 6.29
N PRO A 143 3.79 -19.91 6.08
CA PRO A 143 2.90 -20.94 5.55
C PRO A 143 3.45 -21.56 4.25
N LEU A 144 3.18 -22.84 4.02
CA LEU A 144 3.62 -23.53 2.79
C LEU A 144 3.02 -22.87 1.52
N GLU A 145 1.82 -22.32 1.63
CA GLU A 145 1.11 -21.61 0.57
C GLU A 145 1.42 -20.10 0.56
N TRP A 146 2.45 -19.66 1.29
CA TRP A 146 2.85 -18.27 1.26
C TRP A 146 3.46 -17.92 -0.10
N GLU A 147 2.66 -17.30 -0.95
CA GLU A 147 3.14 -16.72 -2.19
C GLU A 147 3.68 -15.31 -1.93
N TRP A 148 4.86 -15.04 -2.48
CA TRP A 148 5.37 -13.67 -2.52
C TRP A 148 4.42 -12.80 -3.33
N PHE A 149 4.14 -11.61 -2.82
CA PHE A 149 3.40 -10.59 -3.56
C PHE A 149 4.03 -10.38 -4.94
N PRO A 150 3.21 -10.06 -5.94
CA PRO A 150 3.72 -9.89 -7.29
C PRO A 150 4.77 -8.79 -7.30
N LEU A 151 6.02 -9.19 -7.57
CA LEU A 151 7.12 -8.24 -7.73
C LEU A 151 6.78 -7.24 -8.84
N PRO A 152 7.28 -5.99 -8.76
CA PRO A 152 7.07 -4.97 -9.79
C PRO A 152 7.28 -5.49 -11.23
N SER A 153 8.29 -6.34 -11.44
CA SER A 153 8.59 -6.97 -12.74
C SER A 153 7.42 -7.75 -13.34
N LYS A 154 6.53 -8.35 -12.53
CA LYS A 154 5.33 -9.07 -13.02
C LYS A 154 4.37 -8.16 -13.78
N TYR A 155 4.44 -6.85 -13.60
CA TYR A 155 3.61 -5.89 -14.32
C TYR A 155 4.20 -5.45 -15.67
N ASN A 156 5.30 -6.06 -16.12
CA ASN A 156 5.90 -5.86 -17.45
C ASN A 156 6.44 -4.44 -17.72
N TYR A 157 6.86 -3.69 -16.69
CA TYR A 157 7.50 -2.38 -16.90
C TYR A 157 8.88 -2.51 -17.58
N GLN A 158 9.48 -3.69 -17.49
CA GLN A 158 10.78 -4.05 -18.07
C GLN A 158 10.70 -4.36 -19.58
N CYS A 159 9.49 -4.62 -20.09
CA CYS A 159 9.25 -5.00 -21.47
C CYS A 159 8.79 -3.78 -22.28
N GLY A 160 9.08 -3.77 -23.58
CA GLY A 160 8.56 -2.75 -24.49
C GLY A 160 7.09 -2.98 -24.85
N HIS A 161 6.31 -1.92 -25.03
CA HIS A 161 4.89 -2.01 -25.40
C HIS A 161 4.57 -1.22 -26.67
N LEU A 162 3.71 -1.76 -27.54
CA LEU A 162 3.28 -1.08 -28.77
C LEU A 162 2.43 0.19 -28.50
N GLY A 163 1.83 0.33 -27.31
CA GLY A 163 0.94 1.43 -26.96
C GLY A 163 1.38 2.18 -25.71
N VAL A 164 1.49 3.51 -25.80
CA VAL A 164 1.96 4.37 -24.70
C VAL A 164 1.07 4.27 -23.46
N GLU A 165 -0.25 4.18 -23.62
CA GLU A 165 -1.18 4.11 -22.49
C GLU A 165 -1.12 2.77 -21.77
N LYS A 166 -0.95 1.67 -22.53
CA LYS A 166 -0.70 0.35 -21.95
C LYS A 166 0.61 0.33 -21.18
N PHE A 167 1.64 0.98 -21.73
CA PHE A 167 2.93 1.08 -21.08
C PHE A 167 2.87 1.89 -19.79
N LYS A 168 2.28 3.09 -19.84
CA LYS A 168 2.05 3.92 -18.64
C LYS A 168 1.29 3.16 -17.56
N LYS A 169 0.25 2.40 -17.94
CA LYS A 169 -0.51 1.57 -16.99
C LYS A 169 0.40 0.51 -16.34
N SER A 170 1.22 -0.17 -17.13
CA SER A 170 2.21 -1.14 -16.65
C SER A 170 3.19 -0.52 -15.65
N ILE A 171 3.72 0.68 -15.94
CA ILE A 171 4.62 1.41 -15.03
C ILE A 171 3.91 1.78 -13.73
N MET A 172 2.66 2.25 -13.78
CA MET A 172 1.92 2.62 -12.57
C MET A 172 1.61 1.41 -11.70
N LEU A 173 1.25 0.26 -12.30
CA LEU A 173 1.05 -0.98 -11.56
C LEU A 173 2.35 -1.47 -10.92
N ALA A 174 3.47 -1.40 -11.64
CA ALA A 174 4.78 -1.75 -11.10
C ALA A 174 5.19 -0.84 -9.94
N ARG A 175 4.97 0.48 -10.08
CA ARG A 175 5.23 1.48 -9.02
C ARG A 175 4.49 1.12 -7.73
N ASP A 176 3.21 0.76 -7.86
CA ASP A 176 2.33 0.50 -6.72
C ASP A 176 2.61 -0.87 -6.06
N ALA A 177 3.44 -1.70 -6.69
CA ALA A 177 3.89 -2.99 -6.18
C ALA A 177 5.25 -2.95 -5.46
N PHE A 178 5.95 -1.81 -5.49
CA PHE A 178 7.13 -1.54 -4.66
C PHE A 178 6.72 -1.22 -3.21
#